data_AF-A0A7X8GPJ6-F1
#
_entry.id   AF-A0A7X8GPJ6-F1
#
_cell.length_a   1.000
_cell.length_b   1.000
_cell.length_c   1.000
_cell.angle_alpha   90.00
_cell.angle_beta   90.00
_cell.angle_gamma   90.00
#
_symmetry.space_group_name_H-M   'P 1'
#
loop_
_entity.id
_entity.type
_entity.pdbx_description
1 polymer ?
#
loop_
_entity_poly.entity_id
_entity_poly.type
_entity_poly.pdbx_seq_one_letter_code
_entity_poly.pdbx_strand_id
1 'polypeptide(L)'
;MNEKLKAFIEEAGWPRVIIGLFLLSLFVAAPFVRVRVDASISDTLVRFGMNGILVLAMVPMIQSGCGLNFGLPLGIIAGLLGAVTSIQFNLTGVLGFAAALGMAIPLAILFGIAYGLLLNRVKGDEMMIATYVGFSSVAFMCMMWLMLPYTSPNMIWGYGGSGLRTTISVEGYWLHILSDFLSIQIGPYLYIPTGMFLFFGFMCFLMWAFLHTKTGTAMTAVGSNPEFARASGIDVNRMRVVSVVLSTVL
;
A
#
# COMPACT_ATOMS: atom_id res chain seq x y z
N MET A 1 14.84 29.51 25.94
CA MET A 1 14.40 28.48 24.97
C MET A 1 13.15 27.84 25.54
N ASN A 2 11.97 28.15 24.98
CA ASN A 2 10.67 27.86 25.60
C ASN A 2 10.55 26.38 26.01
N GLU A 3 10.24 26.10 27.28
CA GLU A 3 10.06 24.73 27.79
C GLU A 3 9.05 23.94 26.96
N LYS A 4 8.01 24.60 26.43
CA LYS A 4 7.04 24.02 25.50
C LYS A 4 7.66 23.51 24.20
N LEU A 5 8.70 24.19 23.70
CA LEU A 5 9.40 23.80 22.47
C LEU A 5 10.29 22.57 22.73
N LYS A 6 10.95 22.50 23.90
CA LYS A 6 11.70 21.30 24.30
C LYS A 6 10.78 20.10 24.50
N ALA A 7 9.67 20.27 25.20
CA ALA A 7 8.68 19.21 25.41
C ALA A 7 8.12 18.67 24.08
N PHE A 8 7.78 19.56 23.14
CA PHE A 8 7.32 19.16 21.81
C PHE A 8 8.39 18.42 21.01
N ILE A 9 9.67 18.83 21.09
CA ILE A 9 10.77 18.16 20.40
C ILE A 9 11.06 16.78 21.01
N GLU A 10 10.99 16.64 22.33
CA GLU A 10 11.15 15.34 23.01
C GLU A 10 10.01 14.38 22.66
N GLU A 11 8.77 14.87 22.57
CA GLU A 11 7.59 14.05 22.24
C GLU A 11 7.52 13.68 20.74
N ALA A 12 7.86 14.62 19.85
CA ALA A 12 7.88 14.38 18.41
C ALA A 12 9.10 13.54 17.96
N GLY A 13 10.20 13.63 18.71
CA GLY A 13 11.50 13.08 18.34
C GLY A 13 12.20 13.91 17.25
N TRP A 14 13.51 14.11 17.42
CA TRP A 14 14.36 14.85 16.49
C TRP A 14 14.20 14.47 15.00
N PRO A 15 14.07 13.18 14.61
CA PRO A 15 13.92 12.82 13.21
C PRO A 15 12.69 13.45 12.54
N ARG A 16 11.54 13.46 13.23
CA ARG A 16 10.30 14.02 12.67
C ARG A 16 10.37 15.54 12.56
N VAL A 17 10.98 16.20 13.55
CA VAL A 17 11.19 17.65 13.54
C VAL A 17 12.11 18.05 12.38
N ILE A 18 13.21 17.33 12.17
CA ILE A 18 14.14 17.58 11.06
C ILE A 18 13.43 17.41 9.72
N ILE A 19 12.67 16.32 9.52
CA ILE A 19 11.89 16.09 8.30
C ILE A 19 10.86 17.20 8.07
N GLY A 20 10.15 17.62 9.13
CA GLY A 20 9.17 18.71 9.06
C GLY A 20 9.80 20.06 8.68
N LEU A 21 10.93 20.40 9.29
CA LEU A 21 11.69 21.60 8.94
C LEU A 21 12.23 21.55 7.51
N PHE A 22 12.72 20.39 7.09
CA PHE A 22 13.19 20.18 5.73
C PHE A 22 12.04 20.39 4.72
N LEU A 23 10.87 19.77 4.95
CA LEU A 23 9.70 19.96 4.10
C LEU A 23 9.27 21.44 4.03
N LEU A 24 9.25 22.14 5.17
CA LEU A 24 8.92 23.56 5.21
C LEU A 24 9.93 24.40 4.42
N SER A 25 11.23 24.09 4.53
CA SER A 25 12.27 24.75 3.74
C SER A 25 12.08 24.55 2.23
N LEU A 26 11.61 23.38 1.79
CA LEU A 26 11.31 23.10 0.39
C LEU A 26 10.11 23.92 -0.10
N PHE A 27 9.06 24.07 0.71
CA PHE A 27 7.93 24.93 0.34
C PHE A 27 8.31 26.41 0.25
N VAL A 28 9.22 26.87 1.12
CA VAL A 28 9.76 28.25 1.04
C VAL A 28 10.66 28.41 -0.19
N ALA A 29 11.43 27.38 -0.57
CA ALA A 29 12.30 27.40 -1.74
C ALA A 29 11.53 27.29 -3.08
N ALA A 30 10.37 26.62 -3.10
CA ALA A 30 9.60 26.32 -4.31
C ALA A 30 9.28 27.55 -5.20
N PRO A 31 8.80 28.68 -4.67
CA PRO A 31 8.55 29.89 -5.46
C PRO A 31 9.79 30.41 -6.20
N PHE A 32 10.98 30.28 -5.60
CA PHE A 32 12.23 30.76 -6.20
C PHE A 32 12.62 29.97 -7.45
N VAL A 33 12.20 28.71 -7.55
CA VAL A 33 12.43 27.84 -8.72
C VAL A 33 11.22 27.85 -9.67
N ARG A 34 10.27 28.77 -9.48
CA ARG A 34 9.00 28.86 -10.23
C ARG A 34 8.11 27.62 -10.08
N VAL A 35 8.29 26.87 -9.00
CA VAL A 35 7.39 25.77 -8.63
C VAL A 35 6.22 26.35 -7.84
N ARG A 36 5.02 25.95 -8.22
CA ARG A 36 3.79 26.49 -7.66
C ARG A 36 3.45 25.77 -6.35
N VAL A 37 3.32 26.55 -5.28
CA VAL A 37 3.14 26.02 -3.93
C VAL A 37 1.77 25.35 -3.76
N ASP A 38 0.73 25.91 -4.36
CA ASP A 38 -0.63 25.36 -4.35
C ASP A 38 -0.70 23.96 -4.99
N ALA A 39 -0.15 23.78 -6.20
CA ALA A 39 -0.05 22.47 -6.84
C ALA A 39 0.81 21.48 -6.03
N SER A 40 1.93 21.97 -5.46
CA SER A 40 2.83 21.14 -4.63
C SER A 40 2.13 20.63 -3.37
N ILE A 41 1.26 21.44 -2.75
CA ILE A 41 0.44 21.03 -1.61
C ILE A 41 -0.53 19.93 -2.04
N SER A 42 -1.22 20.08 -3.18
CA SER A 42 -2.11 19.05 -3.71
C SER A 42 -1.39 17.73 -3.99
N ASP A 43 -0.23 17.76 -4.63
CA ASP A 43 0.59 16.57 -4.87
C ASP A 43 1.02 15.90 -3.56
N THR A 44 1.34 16.69 -2.55
CA THR A 44 1.69 16.19 -1.21
C THR A 44 0.49 15.50 -0.55
N LEU A 45 -0.71 16.06 -0.67
CA LEU A 45 -1.95 15.46 -0.14
C LEU A 45 -2.28 14.15 -0.85
N VAL A 46 -2.16 14.09 -2.18
CA VAL A 46 -2.36 12.86 -2.96
C VAL A 46 -1.38 11.78 -2.51
N ARG A 47 -0.09 12.11 -2.41
CA ARG A 47 0.93 11.18 -1.93
C ARG A 47 0.68 10.71 -0.50
N PHE A 48 0.19 11.60 0.37
CA PHE A 48 -0.12 11.23 1.75
C PHE A 48 -1.23 10.17 1.79
N GLY A 49 -2.34 10.33 1.06
CA GLY A 49 -3.42 9.35 1.07
C GLY A 49 -3.01 8.01 0.45
N MET A 50 -2.27 8.02 -0.67
CA MET A 50 -1.74 6.79 -1.27
C MET A 50 -0.81 6.04 -0.32
N ASN A 51 0.18 6.74 0.25
CA ASN A 51 1.14 6.12 1.17
C ASN A 51 0.49 5.73 2.50
N GLY A 52 -0.57 6.42 2.92
CA GLY A 52 -1.35 6.07 4.11
C GLY A 52 -1.91 4.65 4.03
N ILE A 53 -2.44 4.25 2.87
CA ILE A 53 -2.94 2.88 2.64
C ILE A 53 -1.79 1.87 2.70
N LEU A 54 -0.65 2.16 2.08
CA LEU A 54 0.53 1.28 2.14
C LEU A 54 1.04 1.09 3.58
N VAL A 55 1.01 2.14 4.39
CA VAL A 55 1.36 2.05 5.82
C VAL A 55 0.31 1.25 6.59
N LEU A 56 -0.98 1.43 6.29
CA LEU A 56 -2.06 0.66 6.91
C LEU A 56 -1.93 -0.84 6.62
N ALA A 57 -1.53 -1.21 5.40
CA ALA A 57 -1.29 -2.60 5.01
C ALA A 57 -0.21 -3.27 5.87
N MET A 58 0.68 -2.53 6.52
CA MET A 58 1.67 -3.10 7.43
C MET A 58 1.09 -3.46 8.81
N VAL A 59 -0.01 -2.85 9.23
CA VAL A 59 -0.56 -2.98 10.60
C VAL A 59 -0.90 -4.42 10.97
N PRO A 60 -1.58 -5.25 10.13
CA PRO A 60 -1.87 -6.64 10.47
C PRO A 60 -0.63 -7.46 10.83
N MET A 61 0.45 -7.29 10.06
CA MET A 61 1.70 -8.03 10.24
C MET A 61 2.41 -7.64 11.55
N ILE A 62 2.39 -6.34 11.90
CA ILE A 62 2.93 -5.86 13.17
C ILE A 62 2.15 -6.46 14.34
N GLN A 63 0.82 -6.50 14.23
CA GLN A 63 -0.06 -7.01 15.28
C GLN A 63 0.11 -8.50 15.56
N SER A 64 0.51 -9.30 14.56
CA SER A 64 0.77 -10.74 14.72
C SER A 64 2.22 -11.08 15.11
N GLY A 65 3.07 -10.07 15.29
CA GLY A 65 4.50 -10.25 15.53
C GLY A 65 5.24 -10.87 14.34
N CYS A 66 4.73 -10.67 13.12
CA CYS A 66 5.46 -10.97 11.88
C CYS A 66 6.41 -9.82 11.54
N GLY A 67 7.43 -10.09 10.73
CA GLY A 67 8.36 -9.06 10.25
C GLY A 67 7.65 -7.86 9.56
N LEU A 68 8.17 -6.65 9.77
CA LEU A 68 7.66 -5.40 9.19
C LEU A 68 7.85 -5.35 7.65
N ASN A 69 6.82 -4.93 6.90
CA ASN A 69 6.85 -4.56 5.46
C ASN A 69 6.77 -5.65 4.38
N PHE A 70 6.47 -6.90 4.71
CA PHE A 70 6.83 -7.96 3.76
C PHE A 70 5.74 -8.55 2.86
N GLY A 71 4.47 -8.16 3.08
CA GLY A 71 3.39 -8.42 2.12
C GLY A 71 3.30 -7.39 0.99
N LEU A 72 3.89 -6.20 1.17
CA LEU A 72 3.73 -5.07 0.25
C LEU A 72 4.20 -5.36 -1.19
N PRO A 73 5.40 -5.92 -1.45
CA PRO A 73 5.83 -6.21 -2.82
C PRO A 73 4.88 -7.17 -3.54
N LEU A 74 4.42 -8.21 -2.84
CA LEU A 74 3.48 -9.20 -3.38
C LEU A 74 2.09 -8.61 -3.62
N GLY A 75 1.60 -7.78 -2.69
CA GLY A 75 0.33 -7.06 -2.81
C GLY A 75 0.35 -6.08 -3.98
N ILE A 76 1.44 -5.31 -4.12
CA ILE A 76 1.64 -4.40 -5.27
C ILE A 76 1.66 -5.18 -6.58
N ILE A 77 2.37 -6.31 -6.65
CA ILE A 77 2.38 -7.18 -7.85
C ILE A 77 0.97 -7.69 -8.18
N ALA A 78 0.22 -8.18 -7.19
CA ALA A 78 -1.15 -8.63 -7.39
C ALA A 78 -2.07 -7.50 -7.87
N GLY A 79 -1.93 -6.31 -7.29
CA GLY A 79 -2.63 -5.09 -7.70
C GLY A 79 -2.30 -4.66 -9.12
N LEU A 80 -1.01 -4.70 -9.50
CA LEU A 80 -0.55 -4.40 -10.85
C LEU A 80 -1.10 -5.40 -11.86
N LEU A 81 -1.07 -6.71 -11.56
CA LEU A 81 -1.67 -7.76 -12.40
C LEU A 81 -3.16 -7.52 -12.62
N GLY A 82 -3.91 -7.20 -11.54
CA GLY A 82 -5.33 -6.84 -11.64
C GLY A 82 -5.57 -5.59 -12.50
N ALA A 83 -4.75 -4.56 -12.33
CA ALA A 83 -4.84 -3.31 -13.10
C ALA A 83 -4.58 -3.56 -14.59
N VAL A 84 -3.45 -4.17 -14.97
CA VAL A 84 -3.13 -4.40 -16.39
C VAL A 84 -4.13 -5.35 -17.06
N THR A 85 -4.67 -6.32 -16.31
CA THR A 85 -5.68 -7.23 -16.85
C THR A 85 -7.02 -6.53 -17.07
N SER A 86 -7.39 -5.57 -16.21
CA SER A 86 -8.59 -4.75 -16.43
C SER A 86 -8.41 -3.82 -17.64
N ILE A 87 -7.21 -3.28 -17.88
CA ILE A 87 -6.89 -2.48 -19.07
C ILE A 87 -6.94 -3.35 -20.32
N GLN A 88 -6.46 -4.60 -20.23
CA GLN A 88 -6.49 -5.56 -21.33
C GLN A 88 -7.91 -5.84 -21.81
N PHE A 89 -8.87 -5.92 -20.89
CA PHE A 89 -10.29 -6.09 -21.22
C PHE A 89 -11.00 -4.78 -21.60
N ASN A 90 -10.27 -3.66 -21.65
CA ASN A 90 -10.79 -2.34 -21.98
C ASN A 90 -11.96 -1.90 -21.08
N LEU A 91 -11.90 -2.27 -19.80
CA LEU A 91 -12.92 -1.91 -18.83
C LEU A 91 -12.65 -0.50 -18.31
N THR A 92 -13.66 0.38 -18.36
CA THR A 92 -13.52 1.79 -17.98
C THR A 92 -14.42 2.15 -16.79
N GLY A 93 -14.13 3.31 -16.19
CA GLY A 93 -14.89 3.84 -15.06
C GLY A 93 -14.85 2.93 -13.83
N VAL A 94 -15.91 3.04 -13.00
CA VAL A 94 -16.01 2.30 -11.73
C VAL A 94 -16.00 0.80 -11.94
N LEU A 95 -16.55 0.32 -13.07
CA LEU A 95 -16.53 -1.10 -13.44
C LEU A 95 -15.10 -1.59 -13.72
N GLY A 96 -14.28 -0.79 -14.41
CA GLY A 96 -12.87 -1.11 -14.62
C GLY A 96 -12.06 -1.15 -13.32
N PHE A 97 -12.31 -0.22 -12.41
CA PHE A 97 -11.70 -0.24 -11.08
C PHE A 97 -12.15 -1.46 -10.25
N ALA A 98 -13.45 -1.74 -10.20
CA ALA A 98 -13.98 -2.90 -9.47
C ALA A 98 -13.48 -4.23 -10.05
N ALA A 99 -13.35 -4.34 -11.38
CA ALA A 99 -12.78 -5.51 -12.04
C ALA A 99 -11.29 -5.67 -11.69
N ALA A 100 -10.53 -4.57 -11.64
CA ALA A 100 -9.13 -4.61 -11.21
C ALA A 100 -9.00 -5.14 -9.77
N LEU A 101 -9.83 -4.66 -8.83
CA LEU A 101 -9.87 -5.23 -7.47
C LEU A 101 -10.31 -6.69 -7.45
N GLY A 102 -11.35 -7.04 -8.21
CA GLY A 102 -11.87 -8.40 -8.28
C GLY A 102 -10.85 -9.42 -8.79
N MET A 103 -9.92 -8.99 -9.66
CA MET A 103 -8.80 -9.83 -10.11
C MET A 103 -7.60 -9.78 -9.16
N ALA A 104 -7.32 -8.62 -8.56
CA ALA A 104 -6.19 -8.46 -7.63
C ALA A 104 -6.40 -9.22 -6.31
N ILE A 105 -7.61 -9.18 -5.73
CA ILE A 105 -7.88 -9.76 -4.40
C ILE A 105 -7.63 -11.28 -4.36
N PRO A 106 -8.14 -12.11 -5.30
CA PRO A 106 -7.86 -13.55 -5.29
C PRO A 106 -6.36 -13.87 -5.42
N LEU A 107 -5.65 -13.12 -6.27
CA LEU A 107 -4.20 -13.27 -6.44
C LEU A 107 -3.44 -12.86 -5.17
N ALA A 108 -3.84 -11.75 -4.54
CA ALA A 108 -3.27 -11.28 -3.28
C ALA A 108 -3.50 -12.28 -2.14
N ILE A 109 -4.69 -12.91 -2.07
CA ILE A 109 -4.98 -13.97 -1.11
C ILE A 109 -4.07 -15.18 -1.37
N LEU A 110 -3.94 -15.61 -2.63
CA LEU A 110 -3.10 -16.75 -3.00
C LEU A 110 -1.63 -16.51 -2.62
N PHE A 111 -1.08 -15.35 -3.02
CA PHE A 111 0.28 -14.96 -2.68
C PHE A 111 0.48 -14.78 -1.18
N GLY A 112 -0.49 -14.17 -0.48
CA GLY A 112 -0.46 -13.99 0.97
C GLY A 112 -0.47 -15.33 1.73
N ILE A 113 -1.24 -16.32 1.28
CA ILE A 113 -1.24 -17.66 1.89
C ILE A 113 0.11 -18.34 1.67
N ALA A 114 0.57 -18.39 0.42
CA ALA A 114 1.86 -19.03 0.08
C ALA A 114 3.00 -18.38 0.87
N TYR A 115 3.00 -17.06 0.97
CA TYR A 115 3.98 -16.29 1.70
C TYR A 115 3.88 -16.48 3.22
N GLY A 116 2.68 -16.47 3.79
CA GLY A 116 2.47 -16.73 5.22
C GLY A 116 2.90 -18.14 5.65
N LEU A 117 2.69 -19.14 4.79
CA LEU A 117 3.18 -20.50 5.02
C LEU A 117 4.71 -20.59 4.95
N LEU A 118 5.34 -19.80 4.09
CA LEU A 118 6.80 -19.70 4.02
C LEU A 118 7.33 -19.05 5.29
N LEU A 119 6.77 -17.91 5.73
CA LEU A 119 7.17 -17.21 6.95
C LEU A 119 7.07 -18.10 8.20
N ASN A 120 6.00 -18.88 8.32
CA ASN A 120 5.85 -19.80 9.43
C ASN A 120 6.96 -20.86 9.53
N ARG A 121 7.65 -21.19 8.42
CA ARG A 121 8.78 -22.12 8.42
C ARG A 121 10.09 -21.47 8.85
N VAL A 122 10.17 -20.14 8.84
CA VAL A 122 11.44 -19.40 9.00
C VAL A 122 11.36 -18.35 10.10
N LYS A 123 10.57 -18.67 11.15
CA LYS A 123 10.40 -17.82 12.33
C LYS A 123 11.75 -17.49 12.96
N GLY A 124 12.00 -16.21 13.20
CA GLY A 124 13.27 -15.70 13.71
C GLY A 124 14.09 -14.99 12.63
N ASP A 125 14.15 -15.55 11.41
CA ASP A 125 14.92 -14.98 10.28
C ASP A 125 14.02 -14.38 9.18
N GLU A 126 12.77 -14.09 9.55
CA GLU A 126 11.72 -13.65 8.63
C GLU A 126 12.10 -12.40 7.85
N MET A 127 12.82 -11.47 8.49
CA MET A 127 13.22 -10.19 7.90
C MET A 127 14.14 -10.38 6.68
N MET A 128 15.13 -11.28 6.77
CA MET A 128 16.05 -11.53 5.66
C MET A 128 15.33 -12.23 4.51
N ILE A 129 14.61 -13.31 4.82
CA ILE A 129 13.94 -14.14 3.81
C ILE A 129 12.86 -13.35 3.08
N ALA A 130 12.14 -12.52 3.81
CA ALA A 130 11.16 -11.63 3.23
C ALA A 130 11.75 -10.61 2.25
N THR A 131 12.92 -10.05 2.56
CA THR A 131 13.63 -9.14 1.65
C THR A 131 14.01 -9.85 0.35
N TYR A 132 14.49 -11.11 0.45
CA TYR A 132 14.77 -11.94 -0.72
C TYR A 132 13.51 -12.29 -1.52
N VAL A 133 12.40 -12.59 -0.85
CA VAL A 133 11.10 -12.83 -1.52
C VAL A 133 10.62 -11.58 -2.25
N GLY A 134 10.74 -10.40 -1.63
CA GLY A 134 10.40 -9.13 -2.26
C GLY A 134 11.21 -8.89 -3.53
N PHE A 135 12.53 -8.98 -3.47
CA PHE A 135 13.38 -8.76 -4.65
C PHE A 135 13.18 -9.82 -5.72
N SER A 136 13.09 -11.10 -5.34
CA SER A 136 12.91 -12.20 -6.30
C SER A 136 11.55 -12.16 -6.97
N SER A 137 10.47 -11.81 -6.25
CA SER A 137 9.13 -11.66 -6.84
C SER A 137 9.06 -10.51 -7.85
N VAL A 138 9.68 -9.37 -7.55
CA VAL A 138 9.76 -8.24 -8.49
C VAL A 138 10.57 -8.63 -9.72
N ALA A 139 11.74 -9.24 -9.55
CA ALA A 139 12.58 -9.69 -10.66
C ALA A 139 11.86 -10.75 -11.53
N PHE A 140 11.17 -11.69 -10.89
CA PHE A 140 10.34 -12.69 -11.56
C PHE A 140 9.23 -12.03 -12.38
N MET A 141 8.55 -11.05 -11.81
CA MET A 141 7.49 -10.33 -12.52
C MET A 141 8.02 -9.50 -13.69
N CYS A 142 9.21 -8.90 -13.58
CA CYS A 142 9.85 -8.24 -14.73
C CYS A 142 10.01 -9.17 -15.94
N MET A 143 10.29 -10.46 -15.73
CA MET A 143 10.32 -11.45 -16.81
C MET A 143 8.90 -11.80 -17.28
N MET A 144 7.96 -11.96 -16.35
CA MET A 144 6.56 -12.25 -16.68
C MET A 144 5.88 -11.14 -17.49
N TRP A 145 6.16 -9.87 -17.23
CA TRP A 145 5.60 -8.74 -17.98
C TRP A 145 5.97 -8.75 -19.48
N LEU A 146 7.04 -9.45 -19.85
CA LEU A 146 7.45 -9.64 -21.23
C LEU A 146 6.80 -10.88 -21.87
N MET A 147 6.50 -11.91 -21.07
CA MET A 147 5.94 -13.18 -21.54
C MET A 147 4.41 -13.23 -21.52
N LEU A 148 3.76 -12.45 -20.65
CA LEU A 148 2.30 -12.44 -20.55
C LEU A 148 1.66 -11.91 -21.85
N PRO A 149 0.60 -12.56 -22.36
CA PRO A 149 0.02 -12.28 -23.67
C PRO A 149 -0.90 -11.05 -23.63
N TYR A 150 -0.38 -9.90 -23.22
CA TYR A 150 -1.09 -8.63 -23.28
C TYR A 150 -1.03 -8.06 -24.70
N THR A 151 -2.19 -7.67 -25.24
CA THR A 151 -2.35 -7.20 -26.63
C THR A 151 -2.90 -5.78 -26.73
N SER A 152 -3.23 -5.13 -25.60
CA SER A 152 -3.71 -3.74 -25.61
C SER A 152 -2.63 -2.74 -26.08
N PRO A 153 -2.90 -1.90 -27.10
CA PRO A 153 -1.94 -0.92 -27.63
C PRO A 153 -1.44 0.10 -26.59
N ASN A 154 -2.25 0.38 -25.57
CA ASN A 154 -1.91 1.33 -24.50
C ASN A 154 -0.83 0.76 -23.55
N MET A 155 -0.63 -0.56 -23.56
CA MET A 155 0.25 -1.26 -22.63
C MET A 155 1.55 -1.74 -23.28
N ILE A 156 1.57 -1.95 -24.59
CA ILE A 156 2.70 -2.57 -25.30
C ILE A 156 3.68 -1.53 -25.85
N TRP A 157 4.94 -1.90 -25.97
CA TRP A 157 5.95 -1.14 -26.71
C TRP A 157 5.58 -0.98 -28.19
N GLY A 158 5.43 0.27 -28.64
CA GLY A 158 5.04 0.59 -30.01
C GLY A 158 6.02 0.09 -31.09
N TYR A 159 7.31 -0.06 -30.76
CA TYR A 159 8.34 -0.54 -31.69
C TYR A 159 8.47 -2.07 -31.75
N GLY A 160 7.98 -2.81 -30.75
CA GLY A 160 8.25 -4.24 -30.59
C GLY A 160 7.02 -5.14 -30.60
N GLY A 161 5.80 -4.58 -30.51
CA GLY A 161 4.54 -5.33 -30.54
C GLY A 161 4.36 -6.37 -29.43
N SER A 162 5.30 -6.45 -28.48
CA SER A 162 5.34 -7.41 -27.38
C SER A 162 5.99 -6.77 -26.15
N GLY A 163 5.59 -7.25 -24.97
CA GLY A 163 6.06 -6.75 -23.69
C GLY A 163 5.40 -5.45 -23.21
N LEU A 164 5.14 -5.40 -21.91
CA LEU A 164 4.57 -4.23 -21.23
C LEU A 164 5.57 -3.07 -21.11
N ARG A 165 5.07 -1.83 -21.20
CA ARG A 165 5.83 -0.61 -20.87
C ARG A 165 6.11 -0.53 -19.37
N THR A 166 7.18 0.16 -19.01
CA THR A 166 7.52 0.47 -17.61
C THR A 166 6.54 1.45 -16.96
N THR A 167 5.84 2.24 -17.76
CA THR A 167 4.82 3.18 -17.31
C THR A 167 3.61 3.05 -18.21
N ILE A 168 2.48 2.71 -17.60
CA ILE A 168 1.20 2.53 -18.28
C ILE A 168 0.26 3.57 -17.70
N SER A 169 -0.23 4.47 -18.56
CA SER A 169 -1.22 5.45 -18.12
C SER A 169 -2.56 4.74 -17.94
N VAL A 170 -3.21 5.01 -16.81
CA VAL A 170 -4.60 4.60 -16.54
C VAL A 170 -5.61 5.68 -16.95
N GLU A 171 -5.12 6.74 -17.60
CA GLU A 171 -5.93 7.81 -18.19
C GLU A 171 -6.87 7.25 -19.26
N GLY A 172 -8.14 7.68 -19.23
CA GLY A 172 -9.20 7.10 -20.06
C GLY A 172 -9.80 5.78 -19.53
N TYR A 173 -9.23 5.19 -18.48
CA TYR A 173 -9.77 3.99 -17.81
C TYR A 173 -10.42 4.35 -16.47
N TRP A 174 -9.62 4.43 -15.41
CA TRP A 174 -10.09 4.70 -14.03
C TRP A 174 -9.20 5.69 -13.27
N LEU A 175 -8.47 6.53 -14.01
CA LEU A 175 -7.71 7.62 -13.40
C LEU A 175 -8.63 8.50 -12.54
N HIS A 176 -8.16 8.82 -11.33
CA HIS A 176 -8.82 9.67 -10.34
C HIS A 176 -10.22 9.22 -9.84
N ILE A 177 -10.67 7.99 -10.08
CA ILE A 177 -11.98 7.52 -9.59
C ILE A 177 -12.15 7.72 -8.08
N LEU A 178 -11.10 7.47 -7.31
CA LEU A 178 -11.10 7.68 -5.86
C LEU A 178 -10.85 9.14 -5.48
N SER A 179 -9.91 9.81 -6.15
CA SER A 179 -9.46 11.14 -5.78
C SER A 179 -10.49 12.23 -6.10
N ASP A 180 -11.17 12.12 -7.25
CA ASP A 180 -12.15 13.11 -7.71
C ASP A 180 -13.51 12.95 -7.02
N PHE A 181 -13.77 11.80 -6.40
CA PHE A 181 -14.99 11.56 -5.64
C PHE A 181 -15.12 12.58 -4.50
N LEU A 182 -16.10 13.47 -4.61
CA LEU A 182 -16.35 14.54 -3.64
C LEU A 182 -15.19 15.56 -3.47
N SER A 183 -14.28 15.65 -4.46
CA SER A 183 -13.10 16.52 -4.40
C SER A 183 -13.45 17.99 -4.16
N ILE A 184 -12.65 18.66 -3.34
CA ILE A 184 -12.80 20.10 -3.07
C ILE A 184 -11.70 20.82 -3.84
N GLN A 185 -12.11 21.68 -4.76
CA GLN A 185 -11.21 22.59 -5.47
C GLN A 185 -11.34 23.99 -4.86
N ILE A 186 -10.25 24.50 -4.29
CA ILE A 186 -10.21 25.85 -3.71
C ILE A 186 -9.40 26.72 -4.67
N GLY A 187 -10.11 27.50 -5.51
CA GLY A 187 -9.47 28.26 -6.58
C GLY A 187 -9.01 27.38 -7.75
N PRO A 188 -8.17 27.93 -8.67
CA PRO A 188 -7.89 27.26 -9.94
C PRO A 188 -6.93 26.06 -9.85
N TYR A 189 -6.24 25.85 -8.73
CA TYR A 189 -5.11 24.90 -8.69
C TYR A 189 -4.88 24.18 -7.35
N LEU A 190 -5.58 24.57 -6.27
CA LEU A 190 -5.54 23.82 -5.03
C LEU A 190 -6.63 22.74 -5.06
N TYR A 191 -6.20 21.51 -5.26
CA TYR A 191 -7.01 20.30 -5.29
C TYR A 191 -6.86 19.52 -3.98
N ILE A 192 -7.98 19.23 -3.31
CA ILE A 192 -8.02 18.38 -2.13
C ILE A 192 -8.73 17.07 -2.52
N PRO A 193 -8.00 15.93 -2.56
CA PRO A 193 -8.53 14.62 -2.93
C PRO A 193 -9.33 13.99 -1.77
N THR A 194 -10.41 14.63 -1.36
CA THR A 194 -11.27 14.21 -0.23
C THR A 194 -11.78 12.78 -0.38
N GLY A 195 -12.12 12.33 -1.59
CA GLY A 195 -12.55 10.94 -1.84
C GLY A 195 -11.49 9.91 -1.52
N MET A 196 -10.23 10.20 -1.82
CA MET A 196 -9.11 9.35 -1.46
C MET A 196 -8.92 9.30 0.06
N PHE A 197 -9.05 10.43 0.76
CA PHE A 197 -9.01 10.47 2.22
C PHE A 197 -10.18 9.74 2.87
N LEU A 198 -11.37 9.81 2.27
CA LEU A 198 -12.55 9.08 2.73
C LEU A 198 -12.36 7.58 2.55
N PHE A 199 -11.82 7.15 1.40
CA PHE A 199 -11.47 5.75 1.17
C PHE A 199 -10.40 5.26 2.15
N PHE A 200 -9.34 6.06 2.39
CA PHE A 200 -8.32 5.74 3.39
C PHE A 200 -8.91 5.66 4.81
N GLY A 201 -9.78 6.59 5.19
CA GLY A 201 -10.49 6.57 6.46
C GLY A 201 -11.40 5.34 6.60
N PHE A 202 -12.08 4.95 5.52
CA PHE A 202 -12.88 3.74 5.46
C PHE A 202 -12.03 2.47 5.62
N MET A 203 -10.88 2.38 4.95
CA MET A 203 -9.93 1.27 5.15
C MET A 203 -9.40 1.22 6.59
N CYS A 204 -9.06 2.38 7.17
CA CYS A 204 -8.67 2.48 8.58
C CYS A 204 -9.79 1.97 9.50
N PHE A 205 -11.05 2.35 9.23
CA PHE A 205 -12.20 1.88 9.99
C PHE A 205 -12.39 0.36 9.87
N LEU A 206 -12.27 -0.21 8.65
CA LEU A 206 -12.33 -1.66 8.46
C LEU A 206 -11.22 -2.39 9.23
N MET A 207 -9.99 -1.86 9.20
CA MET A 207 -8.88 -2.43 9.95
C MET A 207 -9.13 -2.35 11.46
N TRP A 208 -9.59 -1.20 11.96
CA TRP A 208 -9.96 -1.02 13.36
C TRP A 208 -11.06 -2.00 13.78
N ALA A 209 -12.12 -2.12 12.98
CA ALA A 209 -13.22 -3.04 13.23
C ALA A 209 -12.73 -4.50 13.23
N PHE A 210 -11.86 -4.87 12.28
CA PHE A 210 -11.24 -6.18 12.22
C PHE A 210 -10.43 -6.51 13.49
N LEU A 211 -9.62 -5.56 13.99
CA LEU A 211 -8.85 -5.76 15.23
C LEU A 211 -9.74 -6.00 16.46
N HIS A 212 -10.97 -5.46 16.47
CA HIS A 212 -11.95 -5.67 17.54
C HIS A 212 -12.76 -6.98 17.39
N THR A 213 -12.54 -7.75 16.33
CA THR A 213 -13.15 -9.08 16.18
C THR A 213 -12.44 -10.15 17.02
N LYS A 214 -13.05 -11.33 17.16
CA LYS A 214 -12.40 -12.50 17.80
C LYS A 214 -11.08 -12.89 17.11
N THR A 215 -11.03 -12.81 15.79
CA THR A 215 -9.82 -13.12 15.02
C THR A 215 -8.74 -12.05 15.19
N GLY A 216 -9.12 -10.77 15.19
CA GLY A 216 -8.19 -9.65 15.40
C GLY A 216 -7.59 -9.65 16.81
N THR A 217 -8.42 -9.84 17.84
CA THR A 217 -7.95 -9.96 19.23
C THR A 217 -7.04 -11.18 19.44
N ALA A 218 -7.37 -12.32 18.83
CA ALA A 218 -6.49 -13.50 18.84
C ALA A 218 -5.15 -13.23 18.14
N MET A 219 -5.15 -12.48 17.04
CA MET A 219 -3.93 -12.07 16.33
C MET A 219 -3.03 -11.20 17.21
N THR A 220 -3.58 -10.19 17.88
CA THR A 220 -2.82 -9.34 18.81
C THR A 220 -2.28 -10.13 20.00
N ALA A 221 -3.04 -11.09 20.51
CA ALA A 221 -2.57 -11.99 21.57
C ALA A 221 -1.36 -12.82 21.12
N VAL A 222 -1.40 -13.34 19.88
CA VAL A 222 -0.28 -14.06 19.26
C VAL A 222 0.94 -13.17 19.11
N GLY A 223 0.79 -11.92 18.64
CA GLY A 223 1.92 -10.99 18.52
C GLY A 223 2.52 -10.57 19.85
N SER A 224 1.70 -10.52 20.91
CA SER A 224 2.16 -10.13 22.26
C SER A 224 2.92 -11.27 22.96
N ASN A 225 2.36 -12.49 22.95
CA ASN A 225 3.02 -13.66 23.52
C ASN A 225 2.51 -14.94 22.83
N PRO A 226 3.29 -15.52 21.89
CA PRO A 226 2.89 -16.74 21.18
C PRO A 226 2.66 -17.95 22.08
N GLU A 227 3.42 -18.10 23.16
CA GLU A 227 3.30 -19.25 24.08
C GLU A 227 2.03 -19.15 24.92
N PHE A 228 1.71 -17.96 25.42
CA PHE A 228 0.44 -17.71 26.13
C PHE A 228 -0.77 -17.91 25.20
N ALA A 229 -0.69 -17.43 23.97
CA ALA A 229 -1.75 -17.62 22.98
C ALA A 229 -1.96 -19.11 22.66
N ARG A 230 -0.87 -19.87 22.50
CA ARG A 230 -0.93 -21.33 22.27
C ARG A 230 -1.55 -22.06 23.46
N ALA A 231 -1.16 -21.72 24.70
CA ALA A 231 -1.75 -22.28 25.92
C ALA A 231 -3.25 -21.96 26.05
N SER A 232 -3.69 -20.84 25.48
CA SER A 232 -5.10 -20.43 25.42
C SER A 232 -5.88 -21.06 24.26
N GLY A 233 -5.29 -22.00 23.52
CA GLY A 233 -5.93 -22.73 22.41
C GLY A 233 -5.93 -21.99 21.06
N ILE A 234 -5.16 -20.91 20.91
CA ILE A 234 -5.06 -20.14 19.67
C ILE A 234 -3.96 -20.74 18.78
N ASP A 235 -4.29 -21.03 17.52
CA ASP A 235 -3.30 -21.45 16.53
C ASP A 235 -2.48 -20.24 16.03
N VAL A 236 -1.27 -20.12 16.58
CA VAL A 236 -0.27 -19.11 16.23
C VAL A 236 0.03 -19.10 14.72
N ASN A 237 0.21 -20.26 14.10
CA ASN A 237 0.59 -20.34 12.68
C ASN A 237 -0.53 -19.82 11.80
N ARG A 238 -1.77 -20.20 12.11
CA ARG A 238 -2.95 -19.74 11.39
C ARG A 238 -3.14 -18.23 11.50
N MET A 239 -3.00 -17.66 12.70
CA MET A 239 -3.15 -16.21 12.89
C MET A 239 -2.08 -15.41 12.15
N ARG A 240 -0.86 -15.93 12.07
CA ARG A 240 0.22 -15.33 11.27
C ARG A 240 -0.12 -15.34 9.78
N VAL A 241 -0.59 -16.47 9.22
CA VAL A 241 -1.02 -16.51 7.80
C VAL A 241 -2.14 -15.52 7.53
N VAL A 242 -3.15 -15.45 8.39
CA VAL A 242 -4.27 -14.49 8.24
C VAL A 242 -3.75 -13.05 8.23
N SER A 243 -2.80 -12.71 9.10
CA SER A 243 -2.20 -11.37 9.12
C SER A 243 -1.46 -11.03 7.82
N VAL A 244 -0.72 -12.00 7.27
CA VAL A 244 0.02 -11.83 6.01
C VAL A 244 -0.94 -11.65 4.85
N VAL A 245 -2.00 -12.46 4.78
CA VAL A 245 -3.05 -12.34 3.76
C VAL A 245 -3.71 -10.97 3.82
N LEU A 246 -4.13 -10.51 5.01
CA LEU A 246 -4.75 -9.19 5.17
C LEU A 246 -3.81 -8.06 4.75
N SER A 247 -2.53 -8.15 5.11
CA SER A 247 -1.49 -7.20 4.70
C SER A 247 -1.24 -7.19 3.19
N THR A 248 -1.43 -8.32 2.50
CA THR A 248 -1.21 -8.45 1.05
C THR A 248 -2.43 -7.98 0.25
N VAL A 249 -3.62 -8.08 0.85
CA VAL A 249 -4.91 -7.68 0.24
C VAL A 249 -5.20 -6.19 0.39
N LEU A 250 -4.83 -5.59 1.53
CA LEU A 250 -4.92 -4.15 1.79
C LEU A 250 -3.99 -3.36 0.86
#